data_AF-A0A263CXD8-F1
#
_entry.id   AF-A0A263CXD8-F1
#
_cell.length_a   1.000
_cell.length_b   1.000
_cell.length_c   1.000
_cell.angle_alpha   90.00
_cell.angle_beta   90.00
_cell.angle_gamma   90.00
#
_symmetry.space_group_name_H-M   'P 1'
#
loop_
_entity.id
_entity.type
_entity.pdbx_description
1 polymer ?
#
loop_
_entity_poly.entity_id
_entity_poly.type
_entity_poly.pdbx_seq_one_letter_code
_entity_poly.pdbx_strand_id
1 'polypeptide(L)'
;MAPCPVLANKEGASRGGRLPQESATSVAFGGPDVCILGEFRVNGVDGTIWRRSPKRARLLGLLLMNVNRTVSSADLARLVWPHTLPASPGPRRVATAIYRLRSIISAAGVTTIDIETVGAGYRAVGDPDSIDLHARLKMLKHRRLNRDPGDLADLIDEAASLFPEQILKDLVTEEMRPFVTDGLFALLDDTFGGHIHESAIDHIADRALGRISADAAAV
;
A
#
# COMPACT_ATOMS: atom_id res chain seq x y z
N MET A 1 -16.85 2.69 -10.70
CA MET A 1 -15.47 2.23 -10.49
C MET A 1 -15.47 1.33 -9.26
N ALA A 2 -15.36 0.02 -9.41
CA ALA A 2 -15.57 -0.90 -8.29
C ALA A 2 -14.34 -0.89 -7.34
N PRO A 3 -14.54 -0.86 -6.01
CA PRO A 3 -13.48 -1.17 -5.06
C PRO A 3 -12.97 -2.59 -5.32
N CYS A 4 -11.68 -2.86 -5.05
CA CYS A 4 -11.12 -4.20 -5.13
C CYS A 4 -12.03 -5.19 -4.39
N PRO A 5 -12.55 -6.25 -5.03
CA PRO A 5 -13.59 -7.08 -4.46
C PRO A 5 -13.15 -7.62 -3.10
N VAL A 6 -13.99 -7.42 -2.08
CA VAL A 6 -13.85 -8.06 -0.77
C VAL A 6 -14.31 -9.49 -0.95
N LEU A 7 -13.37 -10.45 -0.93
CA LEU A 7 -13.73 -11.86 -0.83
C LEU A 7 -14.34 -12.08 0.56
N ALA A 8 -15.67 -12.22 0.59
CA ALA A 8 -16.41 -12.53 1.79
C ALA A 8 -15.96 -13.89 2.34
N ASN A 9 -15.38 -13.90 3.53
CA ASN A 9 -15.08 -15.12 4.28
C ASN A 9 -16.39 -15.80 4.70
N LYS A 10 -16.59 -17.05 4.29
CA LYS A 10 -17.63 -17.91 4.87
C LYS A 10 -17.13 -18.50 6.19
N GLU A 11 -17.63 -18.00 7.31
CA GLU A 11 -17.60 -18.71 8.59
C GLU A 11 -18.76 -19.71 8.67
N GLY A 12 -18.48 -20.97 9.04
CA GLY A 12 -19.52 -21.95 9.35
C GLY A 12 -19.11 -23.43 9.34
N ALA A 13 -18.68 -23.91 10.52
CA ALA A 13 -18.94 -25.23 11.11
C ALA A 13 -18.43 -26.56 10.46
N SER A 14 -17.61 -27.25 11.26
CA SER A 14 -17.21 -28.67 11.27
C SER A 14 -18.26 -29.72 10.84
N ARG A 15 -17.82 -30.73 10.06
CA ARG A 15 -17.54 -32.14 10.48
C ARG A 15 -17.43 -33.08 9.27
N GLY A 16 -16.28 -33.78 9.18
CA GLY A 16 -16.14 -35.14 8.62
C GLY A 16 -16.40 -35.37 7.13
N GLY A 17 -15.36 -35.73 6.38
CA GLY A 17 -15.51 -36.37 5.07
C GLY A 17 -14.36 -36.10 4.11
N ARG A 18 -13.72 -37.18 3.66
CA ARG A 18 -12.63 -37.25 2.68
C ARG A 18 -12.96 -36.47 1.39
N LEU A 19 -12.00 -35.65 0.93
CA LEU A 19 -12.03 -34.86 -0.30
C LEU A 19 -12.54 -35.64 -1.53
N PRO A 20 -13.37 -35.03 -2.38
CA PRO A 20 -13.14 -35.02 -3.82
C PRO A 20 -12.19 -33.86 -4.16
N GLN A 21 -11.14 -34.18 -4.91
CA GLN A 21 -10.32 -33.19 -5.62
C GLN A 21 -11.20 -32.58 -6.71
N GLU A 22 -11.93 -31.52 -6.38
CA GLU A 22 -12.47 -30.63 -7.39
C GLU A 22 -11.36 -29.66 -7.78
N SER A 23 -10.85 -29.87 -8.98
CA SER A 23 -9.99 -28.96 -9.71
C SER A 23 -10.59 -27.55 -9.66
N ALA A 24 -10.15 -26.73 -8.71
CA ALA A 24 -10.37 -25.31 -8.76
C ALA A 24 -9.48 -24.77 -9.87
N THR A 25 -10.03 -24.70 -11.07
CA THR A 25 -9.52 -23.88 -12.16
C THR A 25 -9.33 -22.48 -11.58
N SER A 26 -8.08 -22.12 -11.32
CA SER A 26 -7.70 -20.79 -10.85
C SER A 26 -8.11 -19.80 -11.94
N VAL A 27 -9.25 -19.16 -11.75
CA VAL A 27 -9.61 -17.96 -12.48
C VAL A 27 -8.71 -16.87 -11.90
N ALA A 28 -7.65 -16.52 -12.62
CA ALA A 28 -6.82 -15.37 -12.32
C ALA A 28 -7.72 -14.12 -12.31
N PHE A 29 -8.09 -13.66 -11.12
CA PHE A 29 -8.78 -12.40 -10.96
C PHE A 29 -7.77 -11.28 -11.23
N GLY A 30 -7.94 -10.57 -12.35
CA GLY A 30 -7.08 -9.47 -12.80
C GLY A 30 -7.20 -8.19 -11.96
N GLY A 31 -7.12 -8.32 -10.63
CA GLY A 31 -6.93 -7.21 -9.70
C GLY A 31 -5.48 -7.17 -9.20
N PRO A 32 -5.05 -6.05 -8.58
CA PRO A 32 -3.72 -5.93 -8.01
C PRO A 32 -3.52 -6.92 -6.86
N ASP A 33 -2.32 -7.50 -6.77
CA ASP A 33 -1.92 -8.42 -5.70
C ASP A 33 -1.88 -7.74 -4.34
N VAL A 34 -1.65 -6.42 -4.34
CA VAL A 34 -1.60 -5.58 -3.15
C VAL A 34 -2.56 -4.41 -3.26
N CYS A 35 -3.34 -4.21 -2.20
CA CYS A 35 -4.20 -3.04 -2.05
C CYS A 35 -3.71 -2.18 -0.86
N ILE A 36 -3.41 -0.90 -1.12
CA ILE A 36 -3.03 0.08 -0.10
C ILE A 36 -3.90 1.35 -0.14
N LEU A 37 -4.74 1.58 -1.15
CA LEU A 37 -5.65 2.75 -1.27
C LEU A 37 -6.87 2.73 -0.32
N GLY A 38 -6.75 2.03 0.81
CA GLY A 38 -7.81 1.79 1.78
C GLY A 38 -7.37 0.72 2.77
N GLU A 39 -8.23 -0.26 3.06
CA GLU A 39 -7.84 -1.43 3.86
C GLU A 39 -6.64 -2.16 3.23
N PHE A 40 -5.56 -2.28 4.01
CA PHE A 40 -4.33 -2.93 3.57
C PHE A 40 -4.55 -4.43 3.35
N ARG A 41 -4.35 -4.88 2.10
CA ARG A 41 -4.47 -6.29 1.72
C ARG A 41 -3.30 -6.73 0.86
N VAL A 42 -2.86 -7.97 1.07
CA VAL A 42 -1.97 -8.69 0.16
C VAL A 42 -2.60 -10.04 -0.09
N ASN A 43 -2.78 -10.34 -1.37
CA ASN A 43 -3.38 -11.57 -1.85
C ASN A 43 -2.26 -12.61 -2.01
N GLY A 44 -2.32 -13.69 -1.21
CA GLY A 44 -1.50 -14.88 -1.40
C GLY A 44 -2.22 -15.92 -2.23
N VAL A 45 -1.53 -17.02 -2.52
CA VAL A 45 -2.10 -18.16 -3.28
C VAL A 45 -3.34 -18.74 -2.58
N ASP A 46 -3.33 -18.77 -1.24
CA ASP A 46 -4.42 -19.32 -0.40
C ASP A 46 -5.37 -18.24 0.17
N GLY A 47 -5.29 -17.00 -0.32
CA GLY A 47 -6.15 -15.88 0.11
C GLY A 47 -5.41 -14.74 0.83
N THR A 48 -6.16 -13.80 1.42
CA THR A 48 -5.61 -12.57 2.02
C THR A 48 -4.79 -12.87 3.28
N ILE A 49 -3.52 -12.47 3.29
CA ILE A 49 -2.54 -12.95 4.27
C ILE A 49 -2.57 -12.17 5.60
N TRP A 50 -2.92 -10.88 5.57
CA TRP A 50 -2.64 -10.01 6.72
C TRP A 50 -3.87 -9.58 7.50
N ARG A 51 -4.04 -10.17 8.69
CA ARG A 51 -4.90 -9.63 9.76
C ARG A 51 -4.28 -9.67 11.17
N ARG A 52 -3.05 -10.20 11.33
CA ARG A 52 -2.54 -10.62 12.66
C ARG A 52 -1.55 -9.68 13.36
N SER A 53 -0.99 -8.66 12.69
CA SER A 53 -0.06 -7.73 13.37
C SER A 53 -0.03 -6.34 12.71
N PRO A 54 -0.64 -5.31 13.34
CA PRO A 54 -0.67 -3.96 12.80
C PRO A 54 0.74 -3.39 12.53
N LYS A 55 1.73 -3.69 13.37
CA LYS A 55 3.10 -3.21 13.19
C LYS A 55 3.81 -3.79 11.96
N ARG A 56 3.57 -5.07 11.65
CA ARG A 56 4.14 -5.70 10.46
C ARG A 56 3.42 -5.22 9.20
N ALA A 57 2.11 -5.05 9.29
CA ALA A 57 1.31 -4.46 8.21
C ALA A 57 1.77 -3.02 7.90
N ARG A 58 2.00 -2.18 8.93
CA ARG A 58 2.60 -0.84 8.77
C ARG A 58 3.96 -0.88 8.09
N LEU A 59 4.85 -1.75 8.56
CA LEU A 59 6.19 -1.87 7.99
C LEU A 59 6.14 -2.26 6.51
N LEU A 60 5.31 -3.25 6.16
CA LEU A 60 5.15 -3.68 4.78
C LEU A 60 4.47 -2.60 3.94
N GLY A 61 3.41 -1.95 4.43
CA GLY A 61 2.74 -0.85 3.74
C GLY A 61 3.67 0.32 3.43
N LEU A 62 4.55 0.71 4.38
CA LEU A 62 5.56 1.74 4.16
C LEU A 62 6.56 1.36 3.05
N LEU A 63 7.00 0.11 3.03
CA LEU A 63 7.91 -0.40 2.00
C LEU A 63 7.24 -0.50 0.62
N LEU A 64 5.97 -0.89 0.56
CA LEU A 64 5.22 -1.03 -0.70
C LEU A 64 4.78 0.31 -1.29
N MET A 65 4.44 1.28 -0.45
CA MET A 65 4.26 2.67 -0.89
C MET A 65 5.57 3.21 -1.51
N ASN A 66 6.72 2.78 -0.99
CA ASN A 66 8.05 3.10 -1.50
C ASN A 66 8.67 1.93 -2.29
N VAL A 67 7.86 1.20 -3.08
CA VAL A 67 8.35 0.03 -3.84
C VAL A 67 9.57 0.43 -4.69
N ASN A 68 10.55 -0.47 -4.75
CA ASN A 68 11.84 -0.29 -5.41
C ASN A 68 12.72 0.85 -4.86
N ARG A 69 12.31 1.52 -3.78
CA ARG A 69 13.12 2.51 -3.04
C ARG A 69 13.57 1.96 -1.68
N THR A 70 14.73 2.40 -1.23
CA THR A 70 15.28 1.97 0.07
C THR A 70 14.77 2.89 1.18
N VAL A 71 14.21 2.31 2.23
CA VAL A 71 13.81 3.02 3.46
C VAL A 71 14.79 2.64 4.58
N SER A 72 15.30 3.63 5.30
CA SER A 72 16.30 3.39 6.34
C SER A 72 15.72 2.59 7.52
N SER A 73 16.54 1.74 8.14
CA SER A 73 16.11 0.99 9.32
C SER A 73 15.83 1.91 10.52
N ALA A 74 16.46 3.09 10.58
CA ALA A 74 16.19 4.10 11.59
C ALA A 74 14.80 4.73 11.42
N ASP A 75 14.43 5.09 10.18
CA ASP A 75 13.10 5.62 9.88
C ASP A 75 12.02 4.58 10.14
N LEU A 76 12.18 3.35 9.66
CA LEU A 76 11.23 2.27 9.94
C LEU A 76 11.05 2.04 11.45
N ALA A 77 12.14 2.12 12.22
CA ALA A 77 12.06 2.00 13.67
C ALA A 77 11.28 3.16 14.31
N ARG A 78 11.59 4.40 13.92
CA ARG A 78 10.94 5.62 14.41
C ARG A 78 9.44 5.63 14.09
N LEU A 79 9.07 5.27 12.86
CA LEU A 79 7.69 5.32 12.38
C LEU A 79 6.82 4.19 12.97
N VAL A 80 7.35 2.98 13.12
CA VAL A 80 6.56 1.81 13.58
C VAL A 80 6.61 1.64 15.11
N TRP A 81 7.63 2.17 15.78
CA TRP A 81 7.84 2.09 17.23
C TRP A 81 8.26 3.44 17.86
N PRO A 82 7.42 4.50 17.77
CA PRO A 82 7.79 5.87 18.14
C PRO A 82 8.15 6.09 19.61
N HIS A 83 7.72 5.19 20.52
CA HIS A 83 7.91 5.34 21.97
C HIS A 83 8.74 4.21 22.62
N THR A 84 9.69 3.61 21.89
CA THR A 84 10.51 2.53 22.47
C THR A 84 11.70 3.05 23.29
N LEU A 85 11.57 2.98 24.62
CA LEU A 85 12.64 3.11 25.64
C LEU A 85 13.53 1.83 25.68
N PRO A 86 14.77 1.87 26.23
CA PRO A 86 16.00 1.45 25.55
C PRO A 86 16.32 -0.06 25.61
N ALA A 87 15.35 -0.95 25.83
CA ALA A 87 15.65 -2.38 26.01
C ALA A 87 16.10 -3.10 24.72
N SER A 88 15.91 -2.50 23.53
CA SER A 88 16.45 -3.04 22.27
C SER A 88 16.65 -1.94 21.25
N PRO A 89 17.80 -1.88 20.54
CA PRO A 89 18.02 -0.92 19.46
C PRO A 89 16.91 -1.05 18.41
N GLY A 90 16.29 0.07 18.04
CA GLY A 90 15.26 0.14 16.99
C GLY A 90 15.58 -0.70 15.74
N PRO A 91 16.80 -0.63 15.19
CA PRO A 91 17.20 -1.44 14.03
C PRO A 91 17.07 -2.96 14.22
N ARG A 92 17.33 -3.48 15.43
CA ARG A 92 17.21 -4.92 15.73
C ARG A 92 15.74 -5.37 15.71
N ARG A 93 14.82 -4.50 16.17
CA ARG A 93 13.38 -4.76 16.11
C ARG A 93 12.89 -4.79 14.67
N VAL A 94 13.37 -3.86 13.84
CA VAL A 94 13.10 -3.82 12.40
C VAL A 94 13.59 -5.10 11.74
N ALA A 95 14.84 -5.50 11.95
CA ALA A 95 15.41 -6.72 11.37
C ALA A 95 14.59 -7.97 11.73
N THR A 96 14.17 -8.10 12.99
CA THR A 96 13.31 -9.20 13.45
C THR A 96 11.93 -9.17 12.76
N ALA A 97 11.35 -7.99 12.59
CA ALA A 97 10.07 -7.83 11.90
C ALA A 97 10.19 -8.16 10.40
N ILE A 98 11.26 -7.74 9.74
CA ILE A 98 11.58 -8.04 8.33
C ILE A 98 11.77 -9.54 8.14
N TYR A 99 12.56 -10.19 9.01
CA TYR A 99 12.74 -11.65 8.96
C TYR A 99 11.39 -12.38 8.98
N ARG A 100 10.51 -12.01 9.92
CA ARG A 100 9.16 -12.59 10.02
C ARG A 100 8.29 -12.25 8.83
N LEU A 101 8.40 -11.04 8.27
CA LEU A 101 7.67 -10.65 7.07
C LEU A 101 8.06 -11.50 5.87
N ARG A 102 9.37 -11.67 5.63
CA ARG A 102 9.88 -12.56 4.58
C ARG A 102 9.33 -13.98 4.71
N SER A 103 9.34 -14.53 5.93
CA SER A 103 8.75 -15.85 6.19
C SER A 103 7.25 -15.91 5.89
N ILE A 104 6.49 -14.86 6.22
CA ILE A 104 5.04 -14.78 5.95
C ILE A 104 4.77 -14.67 4.44
N ILE A 105 5.49 -13.80 3.72
CA ILE A 105 5.40 -13.62 2.27
C ILE A 105 5.66 -14.95 1.56
N SER A 106 6.79 -15.58 1.90
CA SER A 106 7.21 -16.85 1.31
C SER A 106 6.22 -17.99 1.62
N ALA A 107 5.78 -18.11 2.88
CA ALA A 107 4.82 -19.15 3.27
C ALA A 107 3.45 -19.01 2.59
N ALA A 108 3.08 -17.79 2.20
CA ALA A 108 1.84 -17.52 1.48
C ALA A 108 1.97 -17.60 -0.05
N GLY A 109 3.15 -17.94 -0.57
CA GLY A 109 3.40 -18.07 -2.00
C GLY A 109 3.32 -16.75 -2.78
N VAL A 110 3.45 -15.60 -2.11
CA VAL A 110 3.51 -14.31 -2.81
C VAL A 110 4.83 -14.22 -3.55
N THR A 111 4.76 -14.08 -4.88
CA THR A 111 5.93 -14.04 -5.76
C THR A 111 6.19 -12.67 -6.37
N THR A 112 5.22 -11.75 -6.29
CA THR A 112 5.32 -10.42 -6.89
C THR A 112 6.08 -9.41 -6.05
N ILE A 113 6.35 -9.74 -4.78
CA ILE A 113 7.06 -8.88 -3.83
C ILE A 113 8.11 -9.69 -3.08
N ASP A 114 9.34 -9.18 -3.05
CA ASP A 114 10.39 -9.58 -2.13
C ASP A 114 10.87 -8.39 -1.29
N ILE A 115 11.52 -8.64 -0.16
CA ILE A 115 12.10 -7.60 0.69
C ILE A 115 13.60 -7.83 0.78
N GLU A 116 14.38 -6.90 0.26
CA GLU A 116 15.84 -6.93 0.30
C GLU A 116 16.40 -6.08 1.45
N THR A 117 17.60 -6.43 1.91
CA THR A 117 18.39 -5.60 2.82
C THR A 117 19.43 -4.84 1.99
N VAL A 118 19.38 -3.52 2.02
CA VAL A 118 20.25 -2.64 1.20
C VAL A 118 20.95 -1.66 2.13
N GLY A 119 22.26 -1.86 2.34
CA GLY A 119 23.04 -1.05 3.28
C GLY A 119 22.43 -1.07 4.70
N ALA A 120 22.11 0.11 5.23
CA ALA A 120 21.47 0.27 6.54
C ALA A 120 19.92 0.30 6.48
N GLY A 121 19.33 -0.12 5.36
CA GLY A 121 17.89 -0.05 5.11
C GLY A 121 17.31 -1.31 4.47
N TYR A 122 16.05 -1.18 4.07
CA TYR A 122 15.28 -2.25 3.43
C TYR A 122 14.56 -1.70 2.21
N ARG A 123 14.39 -2.55 1.20
CA ARG A 123 13.69 -2.23 -0.04
C ARG A 123 12.70 -3.35 -0.34
N ALA A 124 11.43 -3.01 -0.57
CA ALA A 124 10.54 -3.95 -1.23
C ALA A 124 10.83 -3.92 -2.73
N VAL A 125 11.14 -5.07 -3.31
CA VAL A 125 11.34 -5.24 -4.75
C VAL A 125 10.13 -5.95 -5.31
N GLY A 126 9.56 -5.40 -6.37
CA GLY A 126 8.38 -5.95 -7.00
C GLY A 126 7.93 -5.13 -8.19
N ASP A 127 6.98 -5.66 -8.94
CA ASP A 127 6.34 -4.91 -10.02
C ASP A 127 5.41 -3.84 -9.41
N PRO A 128 5.64 -2.54 -9.64
CA PRO A 128 4.74 -1.50 -9.17
C PRO A 128 3.28 -1.73 -9.65
N ASP A 129 3.07 -2.32 -10.83
CA ASP A 129 1.72 -2.56 -11.35
C ASP A 129 0.95 -3.62 -10.55
N SER A 130 1.63 -4.41 -9.72
CA SER A 130 0.98 -5.34 -8.77
C SER A 130 0.39 -4.64 -7.53
N ILE A 131 0.67 -3.34 -7.34
CA ILE A 131 0.21 -2.53 -6.21
C ILE A 131 -0.78 -1.48 -6.73
N ASP A 132 -1.99 -1.48 -6.17
CA ASP A 132 -3.10 -0.62 -6.62
C ASP A 132 -2.76 0.87 -6.76
N LEU A 133 -2.05 1.46 -5.79
CA LEU A 133 -1.60 2.85 -5.83
C LEU A 133 -0.75 3.14 -7.08
N HIS A 134 0.31 2.36 -7.28
CA HIS A 134 1.26 2.58 -8.37
C HIS A 134 0.62 2.30 -9.73
N ALA A 135 -0.19 1.23 -9.84
CA ALA A 135 -0.93 0.92 -11.06
C ALA A 135 -1.88 2.07 -11.45
N ARG A 136 -2.62 2.66 -10.49
CA ARG A 136 -3.54 3.78 -10.75
C ARG A 136 -2.80 5.07 -11.09
N LEU A 137 -1.72 5.39 -10.38
CA LEU A 137 -0.89 6.56 -10.71
C LEU A 137 -0.25 6.45 -12.09
N LYS A 138 0.19 5.25 -12.49
CA LYS A 138 0.68 4.98 -13.85
C LYS A 138 -0.38 5.23 -14.92
N MET A 139 -1.64 4.83 -14.68
CA MET A 139 -2.75 5.13 -15.59
C MET A 139 -2.98 6.64 -15.72
N LEU A 140 -2.94 7.39 -14.62
CA LEU A 140 -3.04 8.85 -14.65
C LEU A 140 -1.89 9.49 -15.42
N LYS A 141 -0.65 9.03 -15.19
CA LYS A 141 0.54 9.47 -15.93
C LYS A 141 0.39 9.22 -17.43
N HIS A 142 -0.07 8.03 -17.81
CA HIS A 142 -0.30 7.69 -19.22
C HIS A 142 -1.38 8.58 -19.85
N ARG A 143 -2.48 8.86 -19.13
CA ARG A 143 -3.51 9.78 -19.64
C ARG A 143 -2.98 11.20 -19.79
N ARG A 144 -2.27 11.73 -18.79
CA ARG A 144 -1.63 13.05 -18.86
C ARG A 144 -0.77 13.21 -20.11
N LEU A 145 0.06 12.21 -20.43
CA LEU A 145 0.96 12.25 -21.58
C LEU A 145 0.24 12.23 -22.95
N ASN A 146 -1.03 11.83 -22.98
CA ASN A 146 -1.84 11.70 -24.20
C ASN A 146 -3.00 12.70 -24.25
N ARG A 147 -3.05 13.69 -23.34
CA ARG A 147 -4.13 14.67 -23.17
C ARG A 147 -3.74 16.04 -23.73
N ASP A 148 -4.76 16.85 -24.03
CA ASP A 148 -4.59 18.30 -24.24
C ASP A 148 -4.36 19.02 -22.90
N PRO A 149 -3.63 20.16 -22.86
CA PRO A 149 -3.25 20.85 -21.63
C PRO A 149 -4.41 21.31 -20.72
N GLY A 150 -5.62 21.45 -21.26
CA GLY A 150 -6.81 21.90 -20.53
C GLY A 150 -7.37 20.88 -19.53
N ASP A 151 -6.97 19.61 -19.64
CA ASP A 151 -7.57 18.50 -18.89
C ASP A 151 -6.85 18.18 -17.56
N LEU A 152 -5.95 19.05 -17.10
CA LEU A 152 -5.18 18.82 -15.87
C LEU A 152 -6.04 18.85 -14.61
N ALA A 153 -7.05 19.72 -14.56
CA ALA A 153 -7.97 19.81 -13.41
C ALA A 153 -8.73 18.49 -13.22
N ASP A 154 -9.29 17.92 -14.29
CA ASP A 154 -9.98 16.62 -14.25
C ASP A 154 -9.07 15.50 -13.75
N LEU A 155 -7.79 15.52 -14.13
CA LEU A 155 -6.81 14.52 -13.68
C LEU A 155 -6.46 14.68 -12.20
N ILE A 156 -6.44 15.91 -11.67
CA ILE A 156 -6.24 16.19 -10.25
C ILE A 156 -7.43 15.67 -9.45
N ASP A 157 -8.66 15.95 -9.89
CA ASP A 157 -9.88 15.45 -9.25
C ASP A 157 -9.94 13.93 -9.27
N GLU A 158 -9.54 13.32 -10.40
CA GLU A 158 -9.45 11.87 -10.51
C GLU A 158 -8.38 11.29 -9.57
N ALA A 159 -7.23 11.94 -9.44
CA ALA A 159 -6.20 11.54 -8.48
C ALA A 159 -6.70 11.61 -7.04
N ALA A 160 -7.43 12.68 -6.68
CA ALA A 160 -8.07 12.81 -5.37
C ALA A 160 -9.12 11.70 -5.16
N SER A 161 -9.86 11.31 -6.20
CA SER A 161 -10.87 10.25 -6.15
C SER A 161 -10.30 8.85 -5.92
N LEU A 162 -8.98 8.64 -6.13
CA LEU A 162 -8.31 7.37 -5.81
C LEU A 162 -8.34 7.03 -4.32
N PHE A 163 -8.57 8.03 -3.46
CA PHE A 163 -8.57 7.91 -2.02
C PHE A 163 -9.98 8.15 -1.46
N PRO A 164 -10.92 7.21 -1.65
CA PRO A 164 -12.23 7.28 -0.99
C PRO A 164 -12.12 7.04 0.52
N GLU A 165 -11.06 6.35 0.96
CA GLU A 165 -10.69 6.12 2.34
C GLU A 165 -9.24 6.54 2.59
N GLN A 166 -8.84 6.58 3.85
CA GLN A 166 -7.44 6.76 4.22
C GLN A 166 -6.59 5.63 3.63
N ILE A 167 -5.50 6.00 2.96
CA ILE A 167 -4.46 5.07 2.50
C ILE A 167 -3.93 4.28 3.69
N LEU A 168 -3.74 2.96 3.54
CA LEU A 168 -3.36 2.08 4.64
C LEU A 168 -4.27 2.28 5.86
N LYS A 169 -5.59 2.22 5.64
CA LYS A 169 -6.64 2.44 6.65
C LYS A 169 -6.34 1.69 7.95
N ASP A 170 -6.54 2.37 9.08
CA ASP A 170 -6.26 1.91 10.44
C ASP A 170 -4.78 1.59 10.74
N LEU A 171 -3.88 1.76 9.77
CA LEU A 171 -2.44 1.53 9.93
C LEU A 171 -1.65 2.83 10.00
N VAL A 172 -2.06 3.91 9.33
CA VAL A 172 -1.36 5.20 9.41
C VAL A 172 -1.51 5.79 10.82
N THR A 173 -0.38 6.01 11.49
CA THR A 173 -0.32 6.76 12.75
C THR A 173 0.14 8.19 12.51
N GLU A 174 0.01 9.07 13.50
CA GLU A 174 0.47 10.47 13.39
C GLU A 174 1.96 10.58 13.05
N GLU A 175 2.79 9.67 13.58
CA GLU A 175 4.23 9.66 13.30
C GLU A 175 4.55 9.23 11.87
N MET A 176 3.67 8.44 11.26
CA MET A 176 3.78 8.01 9.86
C MET A 176 3.37 9.10 8.88
N ARG A 177 2.50 10.04 9.29
CA ARG A 177 1.90 11.01 8.38
C ARG A 177 2.91 11.80 7.55
N PRO A 178 3.95 12.44 8.12
CA PRO A 178 4.89 13.21 7.30
C PRO A 178 5.55 12.34 6.23
N PHE A 179 5.96 11.12 6.60
CA PHE A 179 6.59 10.19 5.68
C PHE A 179 5.64 9.68 4.57
N VAL A 180 4.36 9.49 4.90
CA VAL A 180 3.32 9.13 3.92
C VAL A 180 3.03 10.31 2.99
N THR A 181 2.93 11.53 3.53
CA THR A 181 2.77 12.75 2.73
C THR A 181 3.93 12.94 1.77
N ASP A 182 5.18 12.89 2.24
CA ASP A 182 6.37 13.07 1.40
C ASP A 182 6.46 12.00 0.30
N GLY A 183 6.12 10.75 0.65
CA GLY A 183 6.06 9.65 -0.32
C GLY A 183 4.99 9.87 -1.39
N LEU A 184 3.78 10.28 -1.00
CA LEU A 184 2.71 10.62 -1.93
C LEU A 184 3.07 11.83 -2.79
N PHE A 185 3.67 12.86 -2.20
CA PHE A 185 4.14 14.04 -2.93
C PHE A 185 5.09 13.63 -4.05
N ALA A 186 6.12 12.82 -3.74
CA ALA A 186 7.09 12.37 -4.73
C ALA A 186 6.45 11.54 -5.85
N LEU A 187 5.43 10.73 -5.53
CA LEU A 187 4.70 9.93 -6.53
C LEU A 187 3.78 10.79 -7.40
N LEU A 188 3.08 11.76 -6.82
CA LEU A 188 2.21 12.70 -7.52
C LEU A 188 3.03 13.65 -8.41
N ASP A 189 4.14 14.17 -7.90
CA ASP A 189 5.06 15.02 -8.66
C ASP A 189 5.59 14.29 -9.92
N ASP A 190 6.01 13.03 -9.80
CA ASP A 190 6.41 12.21 -10.96
C ASP A 190 5.23 11.92 -11.92
N THR A 191 4.03 11.70 -11.37
CA THR A 191 2.81 11.44 -12.16
C THR A 191 2.44 12.66 -13.02
N PHE A 192 2.50 13.85 -12.42
CA PHE A 192 2.11 15.11 -13.04
C PHE A 192 3.27 15.84 -13.74
N GLY A 193 4.51 15.36 -13.57
CA GLY A 193 5.72 15.90 -14.19
C GLY A 193 6.08 17.31 -13.73
N GLY A 194 5.86 17.63 -12.45
CA GLY A 194 6.12 18.96 -11.88
C GLY A 194 5.17 20.07 -12.32
N HIS A 195 4.07 19.74 -13.01
CA HIS A 195 3.07 20.72 -13.47
C HIS A 195 1.89 20.90 -12.51
N ILE A 196 1.90 20.21 -11.37
CA ILE A 196 0.87 20.32 -10.35
C ILE A 196 1.32 21.31 -9.28
N HIS A 197 0.43 22.24 -8.89
CA HIS A 197 0.73 23.20 -7.84
C HIS A 197 0.80 22.51 -6.47
N GLU A 198 1.66 22.99 -5.56
CA GLU A 198 1.84 22.42 -4.22
C GLU A 198 0.51 22.25 -3.47
N SER A 199 -0.37 23.25 -3.55
CA SER A 199 -1.71 23.19 -2.93
C SER A 199 -2.60 22.05 -3.44
N ALA A 200 -2.45 21.64 -4.70
CA ALA A 200 -3.21 20.51 -5.26
C ALA A 200 -2.62 19.18 -4.79
N ILE A 201 -1.30 19.09 -4.65
CA ILE A 201 -0.65 17.92 -4.03
C ILE A 201 -1.10 17.79 -2.57
N ASP A 202 -1.09 18.89 -1.81
CA ASP A 202 -1.54 18.90 -0.42
C ASP A 202 -3.00 18.47 -0.29
N HIS A 203 -3.88 18.95 -1.18
CA HIS A 203 -5.27 18.52 -1.21
C HIS A 203 -5.42 17.01 -1.42
N ILE A 204 -4.71 16.43 -2.39
CA ILE A 204 -4.74 14.99 -2.65
C ILE A 204 -4.14 14.24 -1.45
N ALA A 205 -3.05 14.72 -0.86
CA ALA A 205 -2.40 14.10 0.28
C ALA A 205 -3.29 14.13 1.54
N ASP A 206 -3.98 15.24 1.79
CA ASP A 206 -4.93 15.36 2.90
C ASP A 206 -6.12 14.42 2.73
N ARG A 207 -6.62 14.26 1.50
CA ARG A 207 -7.65 13.28 1.18
C ARG A 207 -7.15 11.84 1.37
N ALA A 208 -5.95 11.52 0.86
CA ALA A 208 -5.29 10.24 1.07
C ALA A 208 -5.07 9.92 2.54
N LEU A 209 -4.84 10.92 3.38
CA LEU A 209 -4.66 10.77 4.81
C LEU A 209 -5.96 10.86 5.63
N GLY A 210 -7.12 10.93 4.96
CA GLY A 210 -8.44 11.01 5.60
C GLY A 210 -8.66 12.30 6.41
N ARG A 211 -7.91 13.38 6.14
CA ARG A 211 -8.12 14.70 6.76
C ARG A 211 -9.29 15.46 6.14
N ILE A 212 -9.64 15.11 4.90
CA ILE A 212 -10.76 15.66 4.16
C ILE A 212 -11.71 14.50 3.84
N SER A 213 -12.99 14.62 4.22
CA SER A 213 -14.01 13.63 3.88
C SER A 213 -14.24 13.56 2.38
N ALA A 214 -14.64 12.39 1.88
CA ALA A 214 -14.99 12.20 0.48
C ALA A 214 -16.07 13.19 0.00
N ASP A 215 -16.99 13.57 0.90
CA ASP A 215 -18.13 14.47 0.68
C ASP A 215 -17.77 15.97 0.61
N ALA A 216 -16.53 16.37 0.96
CA ALA A 216 -16.16 17.78 1.01
C ALA A 216 -15.90 18.42 -0.37
N ALA A 217 -15.90 17.63 -1.45
CA ALA A 217 -15.63 18.11 -2.82
C ALA A 217 -16.89 18.58 -3.58
N ALA A 218 -18.00 18.84 -2.89
CA ALA A 218 -19.24 19.35 -3.50
C ALA A 218 -19.70 20.66 -2.84
N VAL A 219 -18.88 21.72 -2.94
CA VAL A 219 -19.32 23.12 -2.75
C VAL A 219 -18.58 24.02 -3.73
#